data_AF-A0A926WNM9-F1
#
_entry.id   AF-A0A926WNM9-F1
#
_cell.length_a   1.000
_cell.length_b   1.000
_cell.length_c   1.000
_cell.angle_alpha   90.00
_cell.angle_beta   90.00
_cell.angle_gamma   90.00
#
_symmetry.space_group_name_H-M   'P 1'
#
loop_
_entity.id
_entity.type
_entity.pdbx_description
1 polymer ?
#
loop_
_entity_poly.entity_id
_entity_poly.type
_entity_poly.pdbx_seq_one_letter_code
_entity_poly.pdbx_strand_id
1 'polypeptide(L)'
;MSLPTEQKIELQVQKGIRQSEDDLVIWIQDALDETKYEDLQESQFRNLVRVADTTESVEVIKNFIRYQVGREKKWGRGEGSLAERIIKDIDNNIKKAAQIIGECCETDFKPIWLELIRRYLGYGARYLKYKRDGNAV
;
A
#
# COMPACT_ATOMS: atom_id res chain seq x y z
N MET A 1 -16.59 34.13 1.36
CA MET A 1 -15.21 34.10 1.89
C MET A 1 -14.43 33.05 1.14
N SER A 2 -13.23 33.35 0.66
CA SER A 2 -12.34 32.37 0.01
C SER A 2 -11.63 31.51 1.05
N LEU A 3 -11.51 30.21 0.80
CA LEU A 3 -10.73 29.31 1.67
C LEU A 3 -9.26 29.77 1.76
N PRO A 4 -8.63 29.66 2.94
CA PRO A 4 -7.18 29.78 3.12
C PRO A 4 -6.42 28.85 2.16
N THR A 5 -5.24 29.27 1.70
CA THR A 5 -4.42 28.53 0.71
C THR A 5 -4.09 27.11 1.17
N GLU A 6 -3.72 26.93 2.43
CA GLU A 6 -3.40 25.60 3.00
C GLU A 6 -4.59 24.63 2.91
N GLN A 7 -5.80 25.10 3.23
CA GLN A 7 -7.02 24.28 3.14
C GLN A 7 -7.33 23.89 1.69
N LYS A 8 -7.03 24.76 0.71
CA LYS A 8 -7.21 24.43 -0.71
C LYS A 8 -6.24 23.35 -1.15
N ILE A 9 -4.97 23.44 -0.74
CA ILE A 9 -3.94 22.43 -1.02
C ILE A 9 -4.35 21.08 -0.44
N GLU A 10 -4.77 21.05 0.83
CA GLU A 10 -5.20 19.81 1.49
C GLU A 10 -6.38 19.16 0.74
N LEU A 11 -7.39 19.95 0.34
CA LEU A 11 -8.52 19.43 -0.45
C LEU A 11 -8.09 18.89 -1.82
N GLN A 12 -7.12 19.51 -2.48
CA GLN A 12 -6.56 19.05 -3.76
C GLN A 12 -5.78 17.74 -3.58
N VAL A 13 -4.95 17.63 -2.55
CA VAL A 13 -4.25 16.39 -2.19
C VAL A 13 -5.23 15.27 -1.92
N GLN A 14 -6.26 15.51 -1.10
CA GLN A 14 -7.30 14.53 -0.81
C GLN A 14 -8.08 14.11 -2.07
N LYS A 15 -8.29 15.02 -3.01
CA LYS A 15 -8.87 14.69 -4.32
C LYS A 15 -7.94 13.79 -5.14
N GLY A 16 -6.64 14.11 -5.19
CA GLY A 16 -5.64 13.29 -5.87
C GLY A 16 -5.58 11.87 -5.30
N ILE A 17 -5.55 11.74 -3.97
CA ILE A 17 -5.57 10.44 -3.28
C ILE A 17 -6.80 9.63 -3.68
N ARG A 18 -7.99 10.22 -3.66
CA ARG A 18 -9.24 9.55 -4.08
C ARG A 18 -9.19 9.09 -5.53
N GLN A 19 -8.60 9.88 -6.42
CA GLN A 19 -8.46 9.53 -7.83
C GLN A 19 -7.49 8.36 -8.06
N SER A 20 -6.57 8.11 -7.14
CA SER A 20 -5.67 6.95 -7.19
C SER A 20 -6.26 5.68 -6.57
N GLU A 21 -7.43 5.72 -5.92
CA GLU A 21 -7.95 4.56 -5.18
C GLU A 21 -8.18 3.33 -6.06
N ASP A 22 -8.72 3.51 -7.27
CA ASP A 22 -8.94 2.41 -8.22
C ASP A 22 -7.62 1.71 -8.57
N ASP A 23 -6.57 2.49 -8.88
CA ASP A 23 -5.25 1.97 -9.18
C ASP A 23 -4.65 1.21 -7.99
N LEU A 24 -4.76 1.76 -6.76
CA LEU A 24 -4.25 1.09 -5.56
C LEU A 24 -4.94 -0.26 -5.34
N VAL A 25 -6.26 -0.31 -5.56
CA VAL A 25 -7.05 -1.54 -5.44
C VAL A 25 -6.61 -2.56 -6.48
N ILE A 26 -6.48 -2.16 -7.75
CA ILE A 26 -6.04 -3.04 -8.83
C ILE A 26 -4.65 -3.58 -8.54
N TRP A 27 -3.69 -2.73 -8.19
CA TRP A 27 -2.30 -3.16 -7.97
C TRP A 27 -2.17 -4.18 -6.84
N ILE A 28 -2.90 -4.02 -5.73
CA ILE A 28 -2.81 -4.99 -4.63
C ILE A 28 -3.57 -6.28 -4.92
N GLN A 29 -4.67 -6.22 -5.68
CA GLN A 29 -5.38 -7.42 -6.14
C GLN A 29 -4.48 -8.21 -7.09
N ASP A 30 -3.91 -7.56 -8.11
CA ASP A 30 -2.94 -8.16 -9.02
C ASP A 30 -1.74 -8.75 -8.26
N ALA A 31 -1.24 -8.05 -7.25
CA ALA A 31 -0.15 -8.58 -6.43
C ALA A 31 -0.57 -9.86 -5.69
N LEU A 32 -1.78 -9.91 -5.13
CA LEU A 32 -2.30 -11.08 -4.43
C LEU A 32 -2.73 -12.21 -5.39
N ASP A 33 -3.04 -11.92 -6.64
CA ASP A 33 -3.49 -12.92 -7.63
C ASP A 33 -2.33 -13.53 -8.42
N GLU A 34 -1.37 -12.71 -8.82
CA GLU A 34 -0.34 -13.08 -9.80
C GLU A 34 1.02 -13.43 -9.19
N THR A 35 1.14 -13.43 -7.86
CA THR A 35 2.42 -13.68 -7.19
C THR A 35 2.43 -14.95 -6.36
N LYS A 36 3.64 -15.42 -6.06
CA LYS A 36 3.86 -16.62 -5.25
C LYS A 36 3.95 -16.26 -3.78
N TYR A 37 3.10 -16.88 -2.98
CA TYR A 37 3.13 -16.84 -1.52
C TYR A 37 2.49 -18.14 -0.97
N GLU A 38 2.72 -18.45 0.30
CA GLU A 38 2.20 -19.69 0.91
C GLU A 38 0.91 -19.39 1.70
N ASP A 39 0.66 -20.09 2.80
CA ASP A 39 -0.52 -19.87 3.66
C ASP A 39 -0.40 -18.57 4.49
N LEU A 40 -0.43 -17.43 3.79
CA LEU A 40 -0.45 -16.11 4.40
C LEU A 40 -1.78 -15.89 5.10
N GLN A 41 -1.72 -15.79 6.44
CA GLN A 41 -2.90 -15.65 7.28
C GLN A 41 -3.36 -14.20 7.35
N GLU A 42 -4.67 -13.99 7.48
CA GLU A 42 -5.27 -12.66 7.59
C GLU A 42 -4.65 -11.84 8.73
N SER A 43 -4.36 -12.49 9.88
CA SER A 43 -3.70 -11.86 11.02
C SER A 43 -2.30 -11.32 10.70
N GLN A 44 -1.57 -11.98 9.80
CA GLN A 44 -0.22 -11.56 9.40
C GLN A 44 -0.28 -10.34 8.50
N PHE A 45 -1.22 -10.32 7.56
CA PHE A 45 -1.42 -9.14 6.71
C PHE A 45 -1.95 -7.95 7.53
N ARG A 46 -2.90 -8.18 8.45
CA ARG A 46 -3.37 -7.13 9.37
C ARG A 46 -2.26 -6.55 10.24
N ASN A 47 -1.26 -7.34 10.62
CA ASN A 47 -0.09 -6.82 11.33
C ASN A 47 0.74 -5.86 10.45
N LEU A 48 0.88 -6.14 9.15
CA LEU A 48 1.51 -5.20 8.21
C LEU A 48 0.72 -3.89 8.12
N VAL A 49 -0.61 -3.96 8.01
CA VAL A 49 -1.48 -2.76 8.01
C VAL A 49 -1.26 -1.95 9.30
N ARG A 50 -1.29 -2.60 10.47
CA ARG A 50 -1.04 -1.93 11.75
C ARG A 50 0.34 -1.26 11.80
N VAL A 51 1.38 -1.88 11.24
CA VAL A 51 2.72 -1.26 11.17
C VAL A 51 2.68 -0.02 10.28
N ALA A 52 2.01 -0.08 9.14
CA ALA A 52 1.84 1.07 8.25
C ALA A 52 1.07 2.23 8.90
N ASP A 53 0.03 1.91 9.69
CA ASP A 53 -0.80 2.92 10.38
C ASP A 53 -0.08 3.59 11.57
N THR A 54 0.95 2.96 12.14
CA THR A 54 1.61 3.44 13.37
C THR A 54 2.97 4.09 13.11
N THR A 55 3.48 4.02 11.88
CA THR A 55 4.78 4.57 11.50
C THR A 55 4.64 5.74 10.54
N GLU A 56 5.59 6.67 10.62
CA GLU A 56 5.77 7.78 9.66
C GLU A 56 6.88 7.49 8.63
N SER A 57 7.37 6.25 8.57
CA SER A 57 8.48 5.86 7.70
C SER A 57 8.13 4.71 6.76
N VAL A 58 8.16 4.98 5.45
CA VAL A 58 7.99 3.96 4.41
C VAL A 58 9.07 2.88 4.50
N GLU A 59 10.29 3.23 4.90
CA GLU A 59 11.37 2.24 5.07
C GLU A 59 11.10 1.27 6.22
N VAL A 60 10.40 1.70 7.29
CA VAL A 60 9.97 0.81 8.37
C VAL A 60 8.98 -0.22 7.85
N ILE A 61 8.03 0.17 7.00
CA ILE A 61 7.06 -0.73 6.36
C ILE A 61 7.79 -1.76 5.48
N LYS A 62 8.68 -1.30 4.59
CA LYS A 62 9.46 -2.20 3.73
C LYS A 62 10.36 -3.13 4.54
N ASN A 63 10.99 -2.63 5.61
CA ASN A 63 11.81 -3.44 6.49
C ASN A 63 10.99 -4.50 7.23
N PHE A 64 9.77 -4.18 7.66
CA PHE A 64 8.86 -5.16 8.24
C PHE A 64 8.56 -6.30 7.26
N ILE A 65 8.26 -5.98 6.00
CA ILE A 65 8.04 -7.00 4.95
C ILE A 65 9.29 -7.87 4.79
N ARG A 66 10.48 -7.27 4.65
CA ARG A 66 11.76 -8.01 4.56
C ARG A 66 12.00 -8.91 5.76
N TYR A 67 11.69 -8.43 6.97
CA TYR A 67 11.76 -9.23 8.19
C TYR A 67 10.81 -10.42 8.17
N GLN A 68 9.56 -10.24 7.74
CA GLN A 68 8.59 -11.34 7.62
C GLN A 68 9.08 -12.41 6.63
N VAL A 69 9.64 -11.99 5.49
CA VAL A 69 10.23 -12.89 4.48
C VAL A 69 11.41 -13.69 5.04
N GLY A 70 12.25 -13.05 5.87
CA GLY A 70 13.36 -13.71 6.55
C GLY A 70 12.90 -14.76 7.57
N ARG A 71 11.84 -14.44 8.31
CA ARG A 71 11.29 -15.29 9.38
C ARG A 71 10.49 -16.49 8.84
N GLU A 72 9.62 -16.27 7.86
CA GLU A 72 8.69 -17.27 7.32
C GLU A 72 8.62 -17.19 5.79
N LYS A 73 8.24 -18.26 5.12
CA LYS A 73 8.05 -18.27 3.65
C LYS A 73 6.68 -17.75 3.20
N LYS A 74 5.81 -17.38 4.14
CA LYS A 74 4.41 -17.07 3.87
C LYS A 74 4.17 -15.90 2.92
N TRP A 75 5.09 -14.94 2.86
CA TRP A 75 5.01 -13.80 1.94
C TRP A 75 5.67 -14.06 0.58
N GLY A 76 6.13 -15.30 0.35
CA GLY A 76 6.99 -15.67 -0.76
C GLY A 76 8.44 -15.18 -0.60
N ARG A 77 9.34 -15.70 -1.42
CA ARG A 77 10.77 -15.32 -1.44
C ARG A 77 11.25 -15.15 -2.87
N GLY A 78 12.14 -14.18 -3.07
CA GLY A 78 12.79 -13.94 -4.35
C GLY A 78 11.86 -13.34 -5.39
N GLU A 79 12.27 -13.48 -6.65
CA GLU A 79 11.58 -12.89 -7.80
C GLU A 79 10.17 -13.47 -7.98
N GLY A 80 9.20 -12.59 -8.20
CA GLY A 80 7.79 -12.96 -8.37
C GLY A 80 7.06 -13.33 -7.08
N SER A 81 7.65 -13.05 -5.92
CA SER A 81 6.98 -13.20 -4.63
C SER A 81 6.07 -12.02 -4.31
N LEU A 82 5.06 -12.27 -3.46
CA LEU A 82 4.16 -11.22 -2.98
C LEU A 82 4.93 -10.10 -2.28
N ALA A 83 5.88 -10.45 -1.42
CA ALA A 83 6.73 -9.48 -0.73
C ALA A 83 7.49 -8.58 -1.69
N GLU A 84 8.11 -9.16 -2.73
CA GLU A 84 8.84 -8.39 -3.73
C GLU A 84 7.88 -7.46 -4.50
N ARG A 85 6.72 -7.97 -4.90
CA ARG A 85 5.72 -7.20 -5.65
C ARG A 85 5.20 -6.00 -4.85
N ILE A 86 4.84 -6.19 -3.58
CA ILE A 86 4.41 -5.10 -2.70
C ILE A 86 5.51 -4.04 -2.57
N ILE A 87 6.77 -4.45 -2.37
CA ILE A 87 7.89 -3.51 -2.28
C ILE A 87 8.08 -2.75 -3.60
N LYS A 88 7.96 -3.43 -4.75
CA LYS A 88 8.04 -2.79 -6.08
C LYS A 88 6.89 -1.80 -6.30
N ASP A 89 5.67 -2.13 -5.91
CA ASP A 89 4.52 -1.22 -6.03
C ASP A 89 4.72 0.03 -5.15
N ILE A 90 5.23 -0.16 -3.92
CA ILE A 90 5.60 0.94 -3.00
C ILE A 90 6.65 1.85 -3.64
N ASP A 91 7.75 1.29 -4.15
CA ASP A 91 8.90 2.07 -4.63
C ASP A 91 8.68 2.67 -6.03
N ASN A 92 7.73 2.13 -6.81
CA ASN A 92 7.44 2.58 -8.17
C ASN A 92 6.04 3.21 -8.27
N ASN A 93 5.01 2.40 -8.53
CA ASN A 93 3.67 2.86 -8.91
C ASN A 93 3.08 3.85 -7.89
N ILE A 94 3.10 3.48 -6.60
CA ILE A 94 2.52 4.28 -5.52
C ILE A 94 3.35 5.55 -5.27
N LYS A 95 4.68 5.44 -5.33
CA LYS A 95 5.58 6.60 -5.21
C LYS A 95 5.36 7.60 -6.34
N LYS A 96 5.24 7.11 -7.57
CA LYS A 96 4.97 7.93 -8.76
C LYS A 96 3.63 8.64 -8.65
N ALA A 97 2.57 7.96 -8.22
CA ALA A 97 1.28 8.57 -7.97
C ALA A 97 1.37 9.69 -6.91
N ALA A 98 2.07 9.44 -5.81
CA ALA A 98 2.30 10.46 -4.79
C ALA A 98 3.07 11.68 -5.31
N GLN A 99 4.13 11.46 -6.11
CA GLN A 99 4.92 12.53 -6.71
C GLN A 99 4.07 13.40 -7.64
N ILE A 100 3.24 12.79 -8.50
CA ILE A 100 2.32 13.52 -9.38
C ILE A 100 1.38 14.40 -8.56
N ILE A 101 0.77 13.87 -7.49
CA ILE A 101 -0.12 14.65 -6.63
C ILE A 101 0.64 15.78 -5.94
N GLY A 102 1.83 15.50 -5.40
CA GLY A 102 2.69 16.49 -4.74
C GLY A 102 3.10 17.63 -5.67
N GLU A 103 3.49 17.30 -6.91
CA GLU A 103 3.83 18.28 -7.95
C GLU A 103 2.62 19.13 -8.35
N CYS A 104 1.45 18.51 -8.59
CA CYS A 104 0.23 19.24 -8.95
C CYS A 104 -0.28 20.16 -7.84
N CYS A 105 0.00 19.85 -6.57
CA CYS A 105 -0.46 20.61 -5.41
C CYS A 105 0.65 21.47 -4.77
N GLU A 106 1.85 21.50 -5.36
CA GLU A 106 3.04 22.20 -4.85
C GLU A 106 3.36 21.87 -3.38
N THR A 107 3.32 20.58 -3.01
CA THR A 107 3.52 20.11 -1.63
C THR A 107 4.45 18.90 -1.55
N ASP A 108 4.92 18.57 -0.34
CA ASP A 108 5.75 17.38 -0.12
C ASP A 108 4.94 16.12 -0.41
N PHE A 109 5.48 15.25 -1.27
CA PHE A 109 4.84 14.00 -1.63
C PHE A 109 5.00 12.92 -0.56
N LYS A 110 5.94 13.03 0.39
CA LYS A 110 6.20 11.97 1.37
C LYS A 110 4.99 11.60 2.24
N PRO A 111 4.22 12.57 2.79
CA PRO A 111 3.00 12.24 3.52
C PRO A 111 1.94 11.58 2.62
N ILE A 112 1.84 12.02 1.36
CA ILE A 112 0.93 11.45 0.37
C ILE A 112 1.33 10.01 0.06
N TRP A 113 2.63 9.76 -0.12
CA TRP A 113 3.18 8.43 -0.39
C TRP A 113 2.84 7.46 0.73
N LEU A 114 3.03 7.86 1.97
CA LEU A 114 2.69 7.06 3.14
C LEU A 114 1.17 6.75 3.21
N GLU A 115 0.34 7.75 2.95
CA GLU A 115 -1.13 7.59 2.96
C GLU A 115 -1.62 6.64 1.86
N LEU A 116 -1.07 6.72 0.65
CA LEU A 116 -1.40 5.78 -0.43
C LEU A 116 -0.97 4.35 -0.09
N ILE A 117 0.17 4.16 0.58
CA ILE A 117 0.63 2.84 1.03
C ILE A 117 -0.33 2.27 2.09
N ARG A 118 -0.76 3.08 3.07
CA ARG A 118 -1.73 2.66 4.10
C ARG A 118 -3.03 2.17 3.45
N ARG A 119 -3.53 2.92 2.47
CA ARG A 119 -4.72 2.53 1.68
C ARG A 119 -4.51 1.25 0.89
N TYR A 120 -3.44 1.17 0.10
CA TYR A 120 -3.05 -0.02 -0.68
C TYR A 120 -3.03 -1.28 0.18
N LEU A 121 -2.35 -1.24 1.32
CA LEU A 121 -2.29 -2.36 2.27
C LEU A 121 -3.66 -2.64 2.90
N GLY A 122 -4.44 -1.60 3.23
CA GLY A 122 -5.80 -1.76 3.72
C GLY A 122 -6.73 -2.48 2.74
N TYR A 123 -6.63 -2.17 1.43
CA TYR A 123 -7.36 -2.89 0.38
C TYR A 123 -6.87 -4.33 0.26
N GLY A 124 -5.56 -4.56 0.35
CA GLY A 124 -4.98 -5.91 0.35
C GLY A 124 -5.48 -6.79 1.48
N ALA A 125 -5.62 -6.26 2.70
CA ALA A 125 -6.18 -7.01 3.82
C ALA A 125 -7.62 -7.45 3.55
N ARG A 126 -8.45 -6.56 2.98
CA ARG A 126 -9.83 -6.88 2.59
C ARG A 126 -9.90 -7.93 1.49
N TYR A 127 -9.05 -7.80 0.47
CA TYR A 127 -9.04 -8.73 -0.66
C TYR A 127 -8.50 -10.10 -0.25
N LEU A 128 -7.44 -10.16 0.56
CA LEU A 128 -6.94 -11.42 1.09
C LEU A 128 -8.02 -12.15 1.90
N LYS A 129 -8.81 -11.43 2.70
CA LYS A 129 -9.97 -12.01 3.41
C LYS A 129 -10.98 -12.61 2.42
N TYR A 130 -11.37 -11.86 1.39
CA TYR A 130 -12.24 -12.36 0.32
C TYR A 130 -11.67 -13.62 -0.34
N LYS A 131 -10.38 -13.66 -0.70
CA LYS A 131 -9.75 -14.85 -1.31
C LYS A 131 -9.76 -16.06 -0.38
N ARG A 132 -9.60 -15.86 0.93
CA ARG A 132 -9.56 -16.98 1.89
C ARG A 132 -10.95 -17.52 2.19
N ASP A 133 -11.92 -16.63 2.44
CA ASP A 133 -13.28 -17.03 2.80
C ASP A 133 -14.10 -17.44 1.56
N GLY A 134 -13.81 -16.84 0.40
CA GLY A 134 -14.47 -17.12 -0.88
C GLY A 134 -13.98 -18.36 -1.61
N ASN A 135 -12.77 -18.84 -1.32
CA ASN A 135 -12.23 -20.11 -1.82
C ASN A 135 -12.50 -21.30 -0.87
N ALA A 136 -13.23 -21.07 0.23
CA ALA A 136 -13.70 -22.15 1.10
C ALA A 136 -14.98 -22.77 0.50
N VAL A 137 -14.81 -23.49 -0.62
CA VAL A 137 -15.82 -24.40 -1.20
C VAL A 137 -15.19 -25.77 -1.38
#